data_AF-A0A2I1ETM2-F1
#
_entry.id   AF-A0A2I1ETM2-F1
#
_cell.length_a   1.000
_cell.length_b   1.000
_cell.length_c   1.000
_cell.angle_alpha   90.00
_cell.angle_beta   90.00
_cell.angle_gamma   90.00
#
_symmetry.space_group_name_H-M   'P 1'
#
loop_
_entity.id
_entity.type
_entity.pdbx_description
1 polymer ?
#
loop_
_entity_poly.entity_id
_entity_poly.type
_entity_poly.pdbx_seq_one_letter_code
_entity_poly.pdbx_strand_id
1 'polypeptide(L)'
;MISRKLPFLVTVALFCMIFIGLTQTDSLNKRQGDICFADFADGVDGLYTFTDFGGPFKLKKRSIMHRVNGQFTKGFEKDTDINNYEFFIMTKEGRKVDFTEDFKENVKIFPAGGTTPFQKVYKDDDHSVNNLIGGKFVVNHNGKKLASTILHF
;
A
#
# COMPACT_ATOMS: atom_id res chain seq x y z
N MET A 1 -16.93 -59.99 -26.83
CA MET A 1 -15.99 -59.03 -27.46
C MET A 1 -15.97 -57.76 -26.62
N ILE A 2 -14.95 -57.56 -25.79
CA ILE A 2 -14.74 -56.28 -25.11
C ILE A 2 -14.45 -55.23 -26.20
N SER A 3 -15.28 -54.19 -26.25
CA SER A 3 -15.17 -53.11 -27.20
C SER A 3 -13.80 -52.43 -27.04
N ARG A 4 -12.95 -52.50 -28.08
CA ARG A 4 -11.62 -51.87 -28.11
C ARG A 4 -11.64 -50.35 -27.96
N LYS A 5 -12.83 -49.72 -27.92
CA LYS A 5 -13.03 -48.27 -27.73
C LYS A 5 -13.17 -47.85 -26.27
N LEU A 6 -13.48 -48.78 -25.37
CA LEU A 6 -13.65 -48.51 -23.94
C LEU A 6 -12.36 -48.02 -23.23
N PRO A 7 -11.17 -48.59 -23.47
CA PRO A 7 -9.97 -48.10 -22.78
C PRO A 7 -9.58 -46.69 -23.22
N PHE A 8 -9.84 -46.30 -24.47
CA PHE A 8 -9.51 -44.98 -24.98
C PHE A 8 -10.29 -43.84 -24.31
N LEU A 9 -11.58 -44.07 -24.02
CA LEU A 9 -12.44 -43.09 -23.33
C LEU A 9 -12.03 -42.87 -21.88
N VAL A 10 -11.61 -43.94 -21.19
CA VAL A 10 -11.15 -43.86 -19.79
C VAL A 10 -9.83 -43.08 -19.69
N THR A 11 -8.91 -43.28 -20.64
CA THR A 11 -7.63 -42.55 -20.66
C THR A 11 -7.84 -41.06 -20.93
N VAL A 12 -8.75 -40.69 -21.85
CA VAL A 12 -9.06 -39.27 -22.15
C VAL A 12 -9.70 -38.58 -20.94
N ALA A 13 -10.65 -39.24 -20.26
CA ALA A 13 -11.27 -38.69 -19.06
C ALA A 13 -10.27 -38.48 -17.91
N LEU A 14 -9.32 -39.40 -17.73
CA LEU A 14 -8.26 -39.28 -16.73
C LEU A 14 -7.32 -38.11 -17.04
N PHE A 15 -6.92 -37.93 -18.30
CA PHE A 15 -6.11 -36.77 -18.71
C PHE A 15 -6.85 -35.45 -18.49
N CYS A 16 -8.15 -35.35 -18.82
CA CYS A 16 -8.92 -34.14 -18.60
C CYS A 16 -9.03 -33.77 -17.11
N MET A 17 -9.20 -34.74 -16.21
CA MET A 17 -9.25 -34.46 -14.77
C MET A 17 -7.89 -34.01 -14.20
N ILE A 18 -6.78 -34.52 -14.73
CA ILE A 18 -5.43 -34.08 -14.35
C ILE A 18 -5.18 -32.63 -14.82
N PHE A 19 -5.61 -32.25 -16.03
CA PHE A 19 -5.45 -30.89 -16.54
C PHE A 19 -6.31 -29.85 -15.80
N ILE A 20 -7.50 -30.22 -15.33
CA ILE A 20 -8.34 -29.32 -14.52
C ILE A 20 -7.71 -29.08 -13.14
N GLY A 21 -7.12 -30.11 -12.53
CA GLY A 21 -6.39 -29.98 -11.26
C GLY A 21 -5.12 -29.14 -11.36
N LEU A 22 -4.41 -29.19 -12.49
CA LEU A 22 -3.19 -28.41 -12.73
C LEU A 22 -3.45 -26.95 -13.13
N THR A 23 -4.66 -26.61 -13.57
CA THR A 23 -5.03 -25.25 -13.99
C THR A 23 -5.73 -24.43 -12.89
N GLN A 24 -5.98 -25.03 -11.71
CA GLN A 24 -6.62 -24.37 -10.56
C GLN A 24 -5.66 -23.97 -9.44
N THR A 25 -4.37 -23.75 -9.73
CA THR A 25 -3.47 -23.02 -8.84
C THR A 25 -3.29 -21.58 -9.31
N ASP A 26 -4.39 -20.83 -9.45
CA ASP A 26 -4.29 -19.38 -9.34
C ASP A 26 -4.88 -19.01 -7.99
N SER A 27 -4.03 -18.44 -7.12
CA SER A 27 -4.40 -18.11 -5.75
C SER A 27 -5.66 -17.24 -5.75
N LEU A 28 -6.72 -17.69 -5.08
CA LEU A 28 -7.92 -16.90 -4.76
C LEU A 28 -7.61 -15.56 -4.04
N ASN A 29 -6.36 -15.36 -3.60
CA ASN A 29 -5.88 -14.19 -2.87
C ASN A 29 -5.37 -13.02 -3.73
N LYS A 30 -5.31 -13.11 -5.07
CA LYS A 30 -4.80 -12.03 -5.95
C LYS A 30 -5.69 -10.78 -6.06
N ARG A 31 -6.66 -10.63 -5.15
CA ARG A 31 -7.51 -9.44 -5.00
C ARG A 31 -7.00 -8.48 -3.93
N GLN A 32 -6.06 -8.91 -3.08
CA GLN A 32 -5.42 -8.03 -2.11
C GLN A 32 -4.26 -7.35 -2.83
N GLY A 33 -4.40 -6.03 -3.01
CA GLY A 33 -3.32 -5.19 -3.49
C GLY A 33 -2.04 -5.34 -2.66
N ASP A 34 -0.89 -5.03 -3.25
CA ASP A 34 0.33 -4.87 -2.44
C ASP A 34 0.03 -3.80 -1.38
N ILE A 35 0.41 -4.07 -0.13
CA ILE A 35 0.15 -3.21 1.03
C ILE A 35 1.43 -3.02 1.82
N CYS A 36 1.65 -1.83 2.35
CA CYS A 36 2.66 -1.59 3.37
C CYS A 36 2.21 -0.57 4.40
N PHE A 37 2.84 -0.61 5.56
CA PHE A 37 2.47 0.14 6.76
C PHE A 37 3.63 1.02 7.23
N ALA A 38 3.28 2.20 7.72
CA ALA A 38 4.16 3.06 8.49
C ALA A 38 3.57 3.23 9.88
N ASP A 39 4.04 2.40 10.81
CA ASP A 39 3.69 2.47 12.23
C ASP A 39 4.61 3.45 12.94
N PHE A 40 4.04 4.59 13.33
CA PHE A 40 4.69 5.58 14.15
C PHE A 40 4.43 5.27 15.62
N ALA A 41 5.49 5.31 16.42
CA ALA A 41 5.47 5.11 17.86
C ALA A 41 6.45 6.08 18.53
N ASP A 42 6.57 6.00 19.86
CA ASP A 42 7.51 6.76 20.68
C ASP A 42 7.24 8.27 20.72
N GLY A 43 5.96 8.65 20.85
CA GLY A 43 5.56 10.02 21.17
C GLY A 43 5.05 10.82 19.98
N VAL A 44 5.31 10.35 18.76
CA VAL A 44 4.46 10.64 17.59
C VAL A 44 3.85 9.30 17.21
N ASP A 45 2.58 9.10 17.53
CA ASP A 45 1.92 7.81 17.33
C ASP A 45 0.90 7.91 16.23
N GLY A 46 0.86 6.92 15.34
CA GLY A 46 -0.06 6.91 14.22
C GLY A 46 0.20 5.73 13.29
N LEU A 47 -0.75 5.51 12.38
CA LEU A 47 -0.62 4.47 11.37
C LEU A 47 -0.99 5.05 10.01
N TYR A 48 -0.12 4.81 9.04
CA TYR A 48 -0.41 5.03 7.62
C TYR A 48 -0.29 3.73 6.85
N THR A 49 -1.29 3.48 6.01
CA THR A 49 -1.37 2.35 5.11
C THR A 49 -1.25 2.84 3.67
N PHE A 50 -0.40 2.17 2.91
CA PHE A 50 -0.20 2.38 1.47
C PHE A 50 -0.70 1.14 0.76
N THR A 51 -1.54 1.29 -0.26
CA THR A 51 -2.17 0.15 -0.95
C THR A 51 -2.21 0.36 -2.45
N ASP A 52 -1.66 -0.60 -3.19
CA ASP A 52 -1.76 -0.67 -4.65
C ASP A 52 -3.03 -1.42 -5.02
N PHE A 53 -4.01 -0.77 -5.65
CA PHE A 53 -5.23 -1.45 -6.08
C PHE A 53 -5.46 -1.26 -7.57
N GLY A 54 -5.79 -2.35 -8.25
CA GLY A 54 -6.23 -2.31 -9.64
C GLY A 54 -7.66 -1.82 -9.73
N GLY A 55 -7.95 -0.92 -10.67
CA GLY A 55 -9.34 -0.71 -11.11
C GLY A 55 -9.98 -2.01 -11.59
N PRO A 56 -11.32 -2.11 -11.67
CA PRO A 56 -12.04 -3.34 -12.07
C PRO A 56 -11.68 -3.87 -13.47
N PHE A 57 -10.91 -3.11 -14.26
CA PHE A 57 -10.47 -3.48 -15.60
C PHE A 57 -8.93 -3.51 -15.65
N LYS A 58 -8.34 -4.68 -15.38
CA LYS A 58 -6.89 -4.97 -15.50
C LYS A 58 -6.41 -5.00 -16.96
N LEU A 59 -6.76 -4.00 -17.78
CA LEU A 59 -6.42 -4.03 -19.20
C LEU A 59 -5.10 -3.34 -19.57
N LYS A 60 -4.47 -2.54 -18.70
CA LYS A 60 -3.08 -2.05 -18.91
C LYS A 60 -2.40 -1.74 -17.56
N LYS A 61 -1.05 -1.78 -17.53
CA LYS A 61 -0.17 -1.26 -16.45
C LYS A 61 -0.62 0.11 -15.91
N ARG A 62 -1.28 0.93 -16.75
CA ARG A 62 -1.85 2.26 -16.46
C ARG A 62 -3.14 2.30 -15.61
N SER A 63 -3.54 1.20 -14.96
CA SER A 63 -4.80 1.11 -14.19
C SER A 63 -4.60 0.84 -12.70
N ILE A 64 -3.35 0.78 -12.24
CA ILE A 64 -3.00 0.66 -10.83
C ILE A 64 -3.09 2.05 -10.21
N MET A 65 -3.82 2.15 -9.12
CA MET A 65 -3.94 3.35 -8.30
C MET A 65 -3.33 3.06 -6.94
N HIS A 66 -2.77 4.09 -6.32
CA HIS A 66 -2.04 3.97 -5.05
C HIS A 66 -2.78 4.78 -4.00
N ARG A 67 -3.40 4.11 -3.04
CA ARG A 67 -4.09 4.79 -1.93
C ARG A 67 -3.14 4.93 -0.76
N VAL A 68 -3.06 6.14 -0.23
CA VAL A 68 -2.49 6.41 1.09
C VAL A 68 -3.64 6.77 2.01
N ASN A 69 -3.73 6.09 3.15
CA ASN A 69 -4.70 6.39 4.19
C ASN A 69 -4.05 6.30 5.56
N GLY A 70 -4.46 7.11 6.52
CA GLY A 70 -3.89 7.05 7.86
C GLY A 70 -4.20 8.27 8.70
N GLN A 71 -3.70 8.26 9.93
CA GLN A 71 -3.78 9.39 10.83
C GLN A 71 -2.72 9.30 11.92
N PHE A 72 -2.34 10.45 12.46
CA PHE A 72 -1.64 10.53 13.73
C PHE A 72 -2.65 10.66 14.87
N THR A 73 -2.42 9.95 15.95
CA THR A 73 -3.26 9.94 17.15
C THR A 73 -2.72 10.86 18.24
N LYS A 74 -1.40 11.15 18.23
CA LYS A 74 -0.74 12.09 19.15
C LYS A 74 0.61 12.57 18.60
N GLY A 75 1.24 13.51 19.29
CA GLY A 75 2.63 13.93 19.06
C GLY A 75 2.83 15.30 18.43
N PHE A 76 1.74 16.01 18.20
CA PHE A 76 1.71 17.35 17.61
C PHE A 76 1.19 18.41 18.60
N GLU A 77 1.15 18.12 19.91
CA GLU A 77 0.57 18.99 20.95
C GLU A 77 1.29 20.34 21.05
N LYS A 78 2.59 20.37 20.70
CA LYS A 78 3.44 21.56 20.83
C LYS A 78 3.17 22.61 19.76
N ASP A 79 2.63 22.21 18.61
CA ASP A 79 2.37 23.09 17.49
C ASP A 79 1.31 22.48 16.57
N THR A 80 0.14 23.12 16.55
CA THR A 80 -1.01 22.67 15.75
C THR A 80 -1.05 23.28 14.36
N ASP A 81 -0.09 24.14 13.99
CA ASP A 81 -0.01 24.68 12.64
C ASP A 81 0.69 23.68 11.71
N ILE A 82 -0.10 23.00 10.88
CA ILE A 82 0.40 21.98 9.95
C ILE A 82 1.41 22.56 8.94
N ASN A 83 1.41 23.88 8.70
CA ASN A 83 2.35 24.51 7.78
C ASN A 83 3.80 24.45 8.26
N ASN A 84 4.02 24.24 9.55
CA ASN A 84 5.36 24.10 10.15
C ASN A 84 5.93 22.67 10.00
N TYR A 85 5.20 21.77 9.34
CA TYR A 85 5.57 20.36 9.19
C TYR A 85 5.81 19.97 7.74
N GLU A 86 6.70 18.99 7.57
CA GLU A 86 6.97 18.34 6.29
C GLU A 86 6.76 16.84 6.43
N PHE A 87 6.19 16.23 5.39
CA PHE A 87 5.83 14.81 5.35
C PHE A 87 6.38 14.20 4.07
N PHE A 88 7.35 13.30 4.17
CA PHE A 88 7.94 12.66 2.99
C PHE A 88 8.49 11.27 3.28
N ILE A 89 8.60 10.45 2.23
CA ILE A 89 9.26 9.15 2.29
C ILE A 89 10.61 9.26 1.58
N MET A 90 11.67 8.83 2.26
CA MET A 90 12.94 8.53 1.61
C MET A 90 12.92 7.06 1.19
N THR A 91 12.94 6.78 -0.11
CA THR A 91 12.99 5.40 -0.62
C THR A 91 14.33 4.74 -0.29
N LYS A 92 14.42 3.40 -0.42
CA LYS A 92 15.69 2.67 -0.27
C LYS A 92 16.80 3.19 -1.19
N GLU A 93 16.42 3.71 -2.35
CA GLU A 93 17.32 4.27 -3.36
C GLU A 93 17.71 5.74 -3.05
N GLY A 94 17.21 6.31 -1.95
CA GLY A 94 17.51 7.69 -1.54
C GLY A 94 16.68 8.76 -2.26
N ARG A 95 15.65 8.37 -3.02
CA ARG A 95 14.71 9.31 -3.66
C ARG A 95 13.71 9.82 -2.64
N LYS A 96 13.37 11.11 -2.70
CA LYS A 96 12.32 11.73 -1.86
C LYS A 96 10.97 11.65 -2.59
N VAL A 97 9.96 11.07 -1.94
CA VAL A 97 8.55 11.15 -2.33
C VAL A 97 7.86 12.09 -1.34
N ASP A 98 7.44 13.26 -1.81
CA ASP A 98 6.95 14.35 -0.96
C ASP A 98 5.42 14.37 -0.89
N PHE A 99 4.88 14.36 0.34
CA PHE A 99 3.45 14.41 0.64
C PHE A 99 3.05 15.73 1.30
N THR A 100 3.98 16.66 1.49
CA THR A 100 3.82 17.80 2.38
C THR A 100 2.62 18.68 2.03
N GLU A 101 2.49 19.09 0.77
CA GLU A 101 1.39 19.95 0.34
C GLU A 101 0.04 19.24 0.44
N ASP A 102 -0.01 17.95 0.10
CA ASP A 102 -1.23 17.14 0.24
C ASP A 102 -1.69 17.03 1.69
N PHE A 103 -0.75 16.89 2.62
CA PHE A 103 -1.05 16.88 4.05
C PHE A 103 -1.55 18.25 4.51
N LYS A 104 -0.88 19.34 4.14
CA LYS A 104 -1.31 20.71 4.51
C LYS A 104 -2.72 21.03 4.02
N GLU A 105 -3.07 20.57 2.83
CA GLU A 105 -4.40 20.79 2.25
C GLU A 105 -5.51 19.96 2.94
N ASN A 106 -5.20 18.74 3.39
CA ASN A 106 -6.21 17.75 3.76
C ASN A 106 -6.22 17.37 5.25
N VAL A 107 -5.21 17.76 6.02
CA VAL A 107 -5.03 17.36 7.41
C VAL A 107 -5.09 18.57 8.33
N LYS A 108 -5.80 18.42 9.44
CA LYS A 108 -5.82 19.39 10.55
C LYS A 108 -5.25 18.72 11.79
N ILE A 109 -4.41 19.44 12.53
CA ILE A 109 -3.89 19.01 13.82
C ILE A 109 -4.83 19.53 14.91
N PHE A 110 -5.26 18.65 15.80
CA PHE A 110 -6.06 19.01 16.96
C PHE A 110 -5.17 19.48 18.12
N PRO A 111 -5.66 20.34 19.03
CA PRO A 111 -4.92 20.73 20.24
C PRO A 111 -4.46 19.55 21.11
N ALA A 112 -5.16 18.42 21.04
CA ALA A 112 -4.78 17.19 21.73
C ALA A 112 -3.61 16.43 21.07
N GLY A 113 -3.04 16.96 19.98
CA GLY A 113 -1.88 16.42 19.28
C GLY A 113 -2.16 15.37 18.21
N GLY A 114 -3.39 14.89 18.07
CA GLY A 114 -3.80 14.02 16.95
C GLY A 114 -4.15 14.81 15.68
N THR A 115 -4.43 14.11 14.58
CA THR A 115 -4.82 14.71 13.30
C THR A 115 -6.17 14.22 12.80
N THR A 116 -6.79 14.96 11.88
CA THR A 116 -7.85 14.38 11.04
C THR A 116 -7.29 13.24 10.19
N PRO A 117 -8.12 12.26 9.78
CA PRO A 117 -7.71 11.25 8.83
C PRO A 117 -7.26 11.85 7.50
N PHE A 118 -6.15 11.34 6.96
CA PHE A 118 -5.70 11.59 5.60
C PHE A 118 -6.14 10.44 4.71
N GLN A 119 -6.64 10.76 3.51
CA GLN A 119 -6.86 9.77 2.47
C GLN A 119 -6.66 10.41 1.10
N LYS A 120 -5.74 9.88 0.29
CA LYS A 120 -5.54 10.31 -1.09
C LYS A 120 -5.22 9.12 -2.01
N VAL A 121 -5.61 9.25 -3.27
CA VAL A 121 -5.32 8.27 -4.32
C VAL A 121 -4.41 8.92 -5.36
N TYR A 122 -3.25 8.32 -5.57
CA TYR A 122 -2.25 8.69 -6.55
C TYR A 122 -2.35 7.77 -7.78
N LYS A 123 -1.94 8.30 -8.94
CA LYS A 123 -2.01 7.61 -10.24
C LYS A 123 -0.63 7.50 -10.92
N ASP A 124 0.41 7.95 -10.24
CA ASP A 124 1.79 7.89 -10.68
C ASP A 124 2.53 6.74 -9.97
N ASP A 125 3.57 6.22 -10.63
CA ASP A 125 4.29 5.05 -10.15
C ASP A 125 5.10 5.34 -8.86
N ASP A 126 5.42 6.61 -8.56
CA ASP A 126 6.25 6.97 -7.41
C ASP A 126 5.62 6.59 -6.08
N HIS A 127 4.29 6.54 -6.04
CA HIS A 127 3.48 6.19 -4.87
C HIS A 127 3.17 4.69 -4.76
N SER A 128 3.68 3.87 -5.67
CA SER A 128 3.49 2.41 -5.60
C SER A 128 4.12 1.80 -4.36
N VAL A 129 3.45 0.81 -3.76
CA VAL A 129 3.96 0.09 -2.59
C VAL A 129 5.34 -0.49 -2.86
N ASN A 130 5.56 -1.04 -4.05
CA ASN A 130 6.86 -1.59 -4.45
C ASN A 130 7.99 -0.54 -4.44
N ASN A 131 7.69 0.73 -4.73
CA ASN A 131 8.67 1.82 -4.69
C ASN A 131 8.89 2.36 -3.26
N LEU A 132 7.90 2.23 -2.39
CA LEU A 132 7.92 2.81 -1.04
C LEU A 132 8.42 1.82 0.03
N ILE A 133 8.18 0.51 -0.15
CA ILE A 133 8.44 -0.52 0.86
C ILE A 133 9.90 -0.58 1.32
N GLY A 134 10.09 -0.54 2.64
CA GLY A 134 11.39 -0.46 3.32
C GLY A 134 12.12 0.87 3.14
N GLY A 135 11.48 1.88 2.54
CA GLY A 135 11.85 3.28 2.72
C GLY A 135 11.51 3.77 4.12
N LYS A 136 11.78 5.05 4.39
CA LYS A 136 11.55 5.69 5.69
C LYS A 136 10.59 6.86 5.53
N PHE A 137 9.43 6.78 6.17
CA PHE A 137 8.52 7.92 6.31
C PHE A 137 9.09 8.85 7.39
N VAL A 138 9.37 10.09 7.03
CA VAL A 138 9.91 11.14 7.88
C VAL A 138 8.88 12.25 8.06
N VAL A 139 8.76 12.71 9.31
CA VAL A 139 8.04 13.92 9.70
C VAL A 139 9.05 14.91 10.25
N ASN A 140 9.13 16.08 9.65
CA ASN A 140 9.91 17.21 10.18
C ASN A 140 9.00 18.25 10.80
N HIS A 141 9.51 18.97 11.80
CA HIS A 141 8.94 20.19 12.36
C HIS A 141 9.99 21.30 12.28
N ASN A 142 9.67 22.41 11.62
CA ASN A 142 10.57 23.54 11.41
C ASN A 142 11.97 23.14 10.90
N GLY A 143 11.99 22.24 9.90
CA GLY A 143 13.23 21.74 9.27
C GLY A 143 14.04 20.74 10.11
N LYS A 144 13.56 20.35 11.30
CA LYS A 144 14.20 19.34 12.14
C LYS A 144 13.37 18.07 12.15
N LYS A 145 14.03 16.91 12.11
CA LYS A 145 13.37 15.61 12.21
C LYS A 145 12.65 15.49 13.55
N LEU A 146 11.32 15.34 13.48
CA LEU A 146 10.47 15.08 14.62
C LEU A 146 10.32 13.57 14.85
N ALA A 147 9.91 12.84 13.82
CA ALA A 147 9.69 11.41 13.89
C ALA A 147 9.99 10.72 12.55
N SER A 148 10.22 9.42 12.60
CA SER A 148 10.32 8.62 11.38
C SER A 148 10.11 7.13 11.66
N THR A 149 9.57 6.42 10.68
CA THR A 149 9.41 4.95 10.74
C THR A 149 9.74 4.30 9.40
N ILE A 150 10.10 3.02 9.42
CA ILE A 150 10.38 2.24 8.21
C ILE A 150 9.07 1.63 7.70
N LEU A 151 8.85 1.72 6.39
CA LEU A 151 7.70 1.08 5.77
C LEU A 151 7.92 -0.44 5.72
N HIS A 152 6.96 -1.21 6.22
CA HIS A 152 7.03 -2.67 6.28
C HIS A 152 5.73 -3.31 5.77
N PHE A 153 5.76 -4.63 5.55
CA PHE A 153 4.58 -5.40 5.13
C PHE A 153 3.66 -5.72 6.29
#